data_AF-A0AAU7PUX2-F1
#
_entry.id   AF-A0AAU7PUX2-F1
#
_cell.length_a   1.000
_cell.length_b   1.000
_cell.length_c   1.000
_cell.angle_alpha   90.00
_cell.angle_beta   90.00
_cell.angle_gamma   90.00
#
_symmetry.space_group_name_H-M   'P 1'
#
loop_
_entity.id
_entity.type
_entity.pdbx_description
1 polymer ?
#
loop_
_entity_poly.entity_id
_entity_poly.type
_entity_poly.pdbx_seq_one_letter_code
_entity_poly.pdbx_strand_id
1 'polypeptide(L)'
;MMFDQDIYEELEIEFERNNIMEDVDEVLLDLAEAIADRGIMDKELILTESYGKVQIQVTGVCSEEEGEANVLIKQVRIGKKEFEINDYFL
;
A
#
# COMPACT_ATOMS: atom_id res chain seq x y z
N MET A 1 11.20 14.88 12.32
CA MET A 1 10.58 13.90 11.41
C MET A 1 10.33 12.69 12.29
N MET A 2 9.11 12.60 12.81
CA MET A 2 8.67 11.41 13.53
C MET A 2 8.07 10.56 12.42
N PHE A 3 8.74 9.45 12.07
CA PHE A 3 8.14 8.46 11.18
C PHE A 3 6.78 8.07 11.79
N ASP A 4 5.76 7.94 10.96
CA ASP A 4 4.39 7.60 11.36
C ASP A 4 4.30 6.13 11.80
N GLN A 5 5.13 5.73 12.77
CA GLN A 5 5.03 4.43 13.44
C GLN A 5 3.61 4.19 13.94
N ASP A 6 2.92 5.25 14.35
CA ASP A 6 1.51 5.25 14.72
C ASP A 6 0.60 4.70 13.60
N ILE A 7 0.86 5.02 12.32
CA ILE A 7 0.05 4.50 11.20
C ILE A 7 0.34 3.02 10.92
N TYR A 8 1.61 2.61 10.96
CA TYR A 8 1.98 1.21 10.76
C TYR A 8 1.43 0.32 11.89
N GLU A 9 1.50 0.79 13.14
CA GLU A 9 0.86 0.12 14.28
C GLU A 9 -0.67 0.07 14.13
N GLU A 10 -1.31 1.15 13.67
CA GLU A 10 -2.76 1.15 13.42
C GLU A 10 -3.15 0.20 12.28
N LEU A 11 -2.32 0.06 11.25
CA LEU A 11 -2.48 -0.90 10.17
C LEU A 11 -2.34 -2.33 10.67
N GLU A 12 -1.32 -2.63 11.47
CA GLU A 12 -1.14 -3.96 12.08
C GLU A 12 -2.39 -4.36 12.88
N ILE A 13 -2.87 -3.46 13.75
CA ILE A 13 -4.10 -3.69 14.52
C ILE A 13 -5.30 -3.92 13.60
N GLU A 14 -5.41 -3.18 12.50
CA GLU A 14 -6.52 -3.35 11.57
C GLU A 14 -6.41 -4.65 10.75
N PHE A 15 -5.20 -5.08 10.39
CA PHE A 15 -4.95 -6.35 9.72
C PHE A 15 -5.37 -7.52 10.60
N GLU A 16 -4.93 -7.53 11.86
CA GLU A 16 -5.32 -8.54 12.86
C GLU A 16 -6.84 -8.60 13.02
N ARG A 17 -7.51 -7.43 13.12
CA ARG A 17 -8.97 -7.33 13.22
C ARG A 17 -9.70 -7.91 12.02
N ASN A 18 -9.12 -7.75 10.83
CA ASN A 18 -9.69 -8.26 9.59
C ASN A 18 -9.21 -9.69 9.26
N ASN A 19 -8.39 -10.31 10.11
CA ASN A 19 -7.79 -11.64 9.90
C ASN A 19 -6.93 -11.71 8.63
N ILE A 20 -6.24 -10.63 8.31
CA ILE A 20 -5.12 -10.63 7.36
C ILE A 20 -3.93 -11.19 8.15
N MET A 21 -3.30 -12.25 7.62
CA MET A 21 -2.25 -13.00 8.34
C MET A 21 -0.84 -12.60 7.89
N GLU A 22 -0.77 -11.95 6.73
CA GLU A 22 0.42 -11.39 6.12
C GLU A 22 0.88 -10.14 6.88
N ASP A 23 2.19 -9.92 6.94
CA ASP A 23 2.76 -8.74 7.60
C ASP A 23 2.42 -7.46 6.81
N VAL A 24 2.28 -6.33 7.51
CA VAL A 24 1.94 -5.05 6.88
C VAL A 24 2.96 -4.68 5.79
N ASP A 25 4.25 -4.87 6.07
CA ASP A 25 5.33 -4.60 5.12
C ASP A 25 5.22 -5.46 3.86
N GLU A 26 4.93 -6.76 4.01
CA GLU A 26 4.74 -7.68 2.88
C GLU A 26 3.54 -7.26 2.02
N VAL A 27 2.42 -6.92 2.65
CA VAL A 27 1.22 -6.46 1.94
C VAL A 27 1.46 -5.14 1.21
N LEU A 28 2.15 -4.18 1.84
CA LEU A 28 2.44 -2.90 1.19
C LEU A 28 3.39 -3.06 0.00
N LEU A 29 4.40 -3.93 0.11
CA LEU A 29 5.28 -4.29 -1.00
C LEU A 29 4.49 -4.94 -2.15
N ASP A 30 3.63 -5.91 -1.86
CA ASP A 30 2.77 -6.55 -2.87
C ASP A 30 1.85 -5.53 -3.57
N LEU A 31 1.27 -4.59 -2.81
CA LEU A 31 0.44 -3.51 -3.37
C LEU A 31 1.25 -2.55 -4.26
N ALA A 32 2.50 -2.26 -3.89
CA ALA A 32 3.40 -1.45 -4.70
C ALA A 32 3.76 -2.15 -6.01
N GLU A 33 4.12 -3.44 -5.95
CA GLU A 33 4.36 -4.27 -7.14
C GLU A 33 3.13 -4.31 -8.04
N ALA A 34 1.93 -4.49 -7.49
CA ALA A 34 0.69 -4.48 -8.26
C ALA A 34 0.45 -3.13 -8.97
N ILE A 35 0.84 -2.01 -8.38
CA ILE A 35 0.81 -0.68 -9.01
C ILE A 35 1.84 -0.60 -10.14
N ALA A 36 3.08 -1.03 -9.90
CA ALA A 36 4.14 -1.04 -10.91
C ALA A 36 3.80 -1.93 -12.11
N ASP A 37 3.19 -3.10 -11.88
CA ASP A 37 2.76 -4.07 -12.89
C ASP A 37 1.70 -3.50 -13.85
N ARG A 38 0.98 -2.44 -13.46
CA ARG A 38 0.09 -1.74 -14.40
C ARG A 38 0.85 -1.04 -15.52
N GLY A 39 2.13 -0.74 -15.32
CA GLY A 39 2.99 -0.06 -16.31
C GLY A 39 2.54 1.36 -16.63
N ILE A 40 1.78 2.01 -15.74
CA ILE A 40 1.31 3.39 -15.93
C ILE A 40 2.13 4.30 -15.01
N MET A 41 3.04 5.06 -15.63
CA MET A 41 3.94 5.97 -14.94
C MET A 41 3.32 7.36 -14.71
N ASP A 42 3.78 8.05 -13.68
CA ASP A 42 3.48 9.44 -13.34
C ASP A 42 1.99 9.78 -13.21
N LYS A 43 1.18 8.77 -12.90
CA LYS A 43 -0.26 8.91 -12.70
C LYS A 43 -0.70 8.20 -11.44
N GLU A 44 -1.66 8.82 -10.76
CA GLU A 44 -2.33 8.20 -9.63
C GLU A 44 -3.21 7.05 -10.12
N LEU A 45 -3.02 5.90 -9.48
CA LEU A 45 -3.79 4.68 -9.71
C LEU A 45 -4.49 4.29 -8.41
N ILE A 46 -5.70 3.76 -8.57
CA ILE A 46 -6.45 3.13 -7.49
C ILE A 46 -6.62 1.66 -7.86
N LEU A 47 -6.03 0.78 -7.07
CA LEU A 47 -6.11 -0.68 -7.24
C LEU A 47 -6.81 -1.32 -6.06
N THR A 48 -7.26 -2.56 -6.22
CA THR A 48 -7.89 -3.32 -5.14
C THR A 48 -7.43 -4.75 -5.23
N GLU A 49 -6.69 -5.19 -4.22
CA GLU A 49 -6.16 -6.55 -4.08
C GLU A 49 -6.89 -7.28 -2.96
N SER A 50 -6.85 -8.61 -2.99
CA SER A 50 -7.57 -9.47 -2.05
C SER A 50 -6.61 -10.28 -1.20
N TYR A 51 -6.68 -10.09 0.11
CA TYR A 51 -5.91 -10.84 1.11
C TYR A 51 -6.89 -11.74 1.88
N GLY A 52 -6.90 -13.02 1.51
CA GLY A 52 -7.91 -13.98 1.95
C GLY A 52 -9.34 -13.60 1.53
N LYS A 53 -10.15 -13.13 2.48
CA LYS A 53 -11.54 -12.65 2.24
C LYS A 53 -11.66 -11.13 2.30
N VAL A 54 -10.58 -10.44 2.62
CA VAL A 54 -10.55 -9.00 2.82
C VAL A 54 -10.05 -8.36 1.53
N GLN A 55 -10.68 -7.26 1.13
CA GLN A 55 -10.23 -6.45 0.02
C GLN A 55 -9.56 -5.20 0.55
N ILE A 56 -8.34 -4.95 0.07
CA ILE A 56 -7.57 -3.77 0.39
C ILE A 56 -7.49 -2.92 -0.88
N GLN A 57 -7.92 -1.67 -0.79
CA GLN A 57 -7.77 -0.70 -1.87
C GLN A 57 -6.55 0.16 -1.61
N VAL A 58 -5.70 0.31 -2.62
CA VAL A 58 -4.49 1.13 -2.56
C VAL A 58 -4.59 2.26 -3.56
N THR A 59 -4.15 3.45 -3.15
CA THR A 59 -3.94 4.60 -4.02
C THR A 59 -2.46 4.93 -4.04
N GLY A 60 -1.85 4.97 -5.22
CA GLY A 60 -0.43 5.26 -5.36
C GLY A 60 -0.03 5.72 -6.75
N VAL A 61 1.25 6.02 -6.92
CA VAL A 61 1.84 6.52 -8.17
C VAL A 61 3.11 5.73 -8.45
N CYS A 62 3.19 5.13 -9.63
CA CYS A 62 4.43 4.54 -10.12
C CYS A 62 5.29 5.61 -10.81
N SER A 63 6.59 5.62 -10.53
CA SER A 63 7.59 6.50 -11.15
C SER A 63 8.85 5.69 -11.48
N GLU A 64 9.76 6.27 -12.27
CA GLU A 64 11.05 5.67 -12.58
C GLU A 64 12.16 6.54 -11.96
N GLU A 65 13.02 5.93 -11.16
CA GLU A 65 14.19 6.58 -10.57
C GLU A 65 15.43 5.75 -10.91
N GLU A 66 16.43 6.37 -11.53
CA GLU A 66 17.67 5.71 -11.99
C GLU A 66 17.48 4.46 -12.89
N GLY A 67 16.31 4.33 -13.53
CA GLY A 67 15.97 3.17 -14.38
C GLY A 67 15.30 2.02 -13.63
N GLU A 68 14.99 2.21 -12.34
CA GLU A 68 14.25 1.29 -11.50
C GLU A 68 12.86 1.86 -11.19
N ALA A 69 11.86 0.98 -11.07
CA ALA A 69 10.50 1.39 -10.74
C ALA A 69 10.42 1.72 -9.25
N ASN A 70 9.94 2.92 -8.92
CA ASN A 70 9.73 3.41 -7.56
C ASN A 70 8.27 3.82 -7.41
N VAL A 71 7.58 3.29 -6.39
CA VAL A 71 6.14 3.43 -6.19
C VAL A 71 5.83 4.16 -4.90
N LEU A 72 5.17 5.31 -5.02
CA LEU A 72 4.60 6.02 -3.88
C LEU A 72 3.25 5.42 -3.52
N ILE A 73 3.12 4.79 -2.35
CA ILE A 73 1.81 4.49 -1.77
C ILE A 73 1.34 5.71 -0.98
N LYS A 74 0.24 6.31 -1.42
CA LYS A 74 -0.36 7.48 -0.76
C LYS A 74 -1.34 7.07 0.31
N GLN A 75 -2.19 6.10 0.00
CA GLN A 75 -3.29 5.71 0.87
C GLN A 75 -3.63 4.23 0.72
N VAL A 76 -3.97 3.60 1.84
CA VAL A 76 -4.55 2.26 1.90
C VAL A 76 -5.92 2.31 2.57
N ARG A 77 -6.87 1.54 2.05
CA ARG A 77 -8.23 1.45 2.57
C ARG A 77 -8.63 0.00 2.82
N ILE A 78 -9.08 -0.27 4.05
CA ILE A 78 -9.54 -1.58 4.50
C ILE A 78 -10.98 -1.43 4.98
N GLY A 79 -11.92 -1.97 4.20
CA GLY A 79 -13.35 -1.78 4.46
C GLY A 79 -13.76 -0.30 4.43
N LYS A 80 -14.01 0.29 5.60
CA LYS A 80 -14.42 1.70 5.76
C LYS A 80 -13.31 2.60 6.33
N LYS A 81 -12.17 2.03 6.71
CA LYS A 81 -11.04 2.79 7.26
C LYS A 81 -10.04 3.12 6.17
N GLU A 82 -9.48 4.32 6.27
CA GLU A 82 -8.48 4.85 5.36
C GLU A 82 -7.24 5.22 6.16
N PHE A 83 -6.07 4.86 5.64
CA PHE A 83 -4.76 5.06 6.23
C PHE A 83 -3.91 5.83 5.23
N GLU A 84 -3.41 7.01 5.61
CA GLU A 84 -2.47 7.77 4.79
C GLU A 84 -1.06 7.23 5.05
N ILE A 85 -0.39 6.75 4.00
CA ILE A 85 0.94 6.14 4.08
C ILE A 85 2.00 7.16 3.65
N ASN A 86 1.84 7.71 2.44
CA ASN A 86 2.76 8.66 1.81
C ASN A 86 4.24 8.21 1.86
N ASP A 87 4.47 6.92 1.59
CA ASP A 87 5.79 6.30 1.62
C ASP A 87 6.13 5.62 0.29
N TYR A 88 7.42 5.55 -0.01
CA TYR A 88 7.93 4.97 -1.25
C TYR A 88 8.34 3.52 -1.05
N PHE A 89 7.98 2.70 -2.03
CA PHE A 89 8.22 1.27 -2.08
C PHE A 89 8.85 0.93 -3.43
N LEU A 90 9.75 -0.06 -3.42
CA LEU A 90 10.60 -0.50 -4.52
C LEU A 90 11.79 0.43 -4.81
#